data_AF-A0A1F5DG75-F1
#
_entry.id   AF-A0A1F5DG75-F1
#
_cell.length_a   1.000
_cell.length_b   1.000
_cell.length_c   1.000
_cell.angle_alpha   90.00
_cell.angle_beta   90.00
_cell.angle_gamma   90.00
#
_symmetry.space_group_name_H-M   'P 1'
#
loop_
_entity.id
_entity.type
_entity.pdbx_description
1 polymer ?
#
loop_
_entity_poly.entity_id
_entity_poly.type
_entity_poly.pdbx_seq_one_letter_code
_entity_poly.pdbx_strand_id
1 'polypeptide(L)'
;MTIINRIIVTGLIAGFISGTTDFTFSIINIFGIFLPIVLTVDIQMLAIYSIITASLWGIVWVLLYAFFYDHIPGKGVSRGLFFGLIIWIIAPTSNWIISAACGYYLWAIQTAIVTFFSIGIVYGLILGYIYKE
;
A
#
# COMPACT_ATOMS: atom_id res chain seq x y z
N MET A 1 22.39 8.42 -14.13
CA MET A 1 21.59 8.28 -12.91
C MET A 1 21.96 6.95 -12.27
N THR A 2 22.47 6.94 -11.04
CA THR A 2 22.87 5.70 -10.35
C THR A 2 21.64 4.81 -10.10
N ILE A 3 21.83 3.49 -10.04
CA ILE A 3 20.76 2.50 -9.78
C ILE A 3 19.97 2.86 -8.53
N ILE A 4 20.67 3.34 -7.50
CA ILE A 4 20.09 3.81 -6.23
C ILE A 4 19.11 4.98 -6.45
N ASN A 5 19.47 5.97 -7.27
CA ASN A 5 18.58 7.10 -7.54
C ASN A 5 17.30 6.67 -8.26
N ARG A 6 17.37 5.65 -9.13
CA ARG A 6 16.17 5.10 -9.79
C ARG A 6 15.25 4.42 -8.79
N ILE A 7 15.80 3.57 -7.91
CA ILE A 7 15.04 2.89 -6.84
C ILE A 7 14.33 3.90 -5.94
N ILE A 8 15.04 4.94 -5.50
CA ILE A 8 14.47 5.97 -4.61
C ILE A 8 13.33 6.72 -5.31
N VAL A 9 13.53 7.18 -6.55
CA VAL A 9 12.50 7.92 -7.29
C VAL A 9 11.28 7.05 -7.57
N THR A 10 11.48 5.80 -8.00
CA THR A 10 10.38 4.85 -8.24
C THR A 10 9.63 4.53 -6.96
N GLY A 11 10.33 4.34 -5.84
CA GLY A 11 9.72 4.08 -4.54
C GLY A 11 8.91 5.26 -4.01
N LEU A 12 9.42 6.48 -4.18
CA LEU A 12 8.68 7.69 -3.82
C LEU A 12 7.42 7.87 -4.67
N ILE A 13 7.49 7.67 -6.00
CA ILE A 13 6.33 7.80 -6.89
C ILE A 13 5.27 6.74 -6.55
N ALA A 14 5.68 5.47 -6.45
CA ALA A 14 4.76 4.39 -6.14
C ALA A 14 4.16 4.54 -4.74
N GLY A 15 4.97 4.91 -3.74
CA GLY A 15 4.52 5.15 -2.38
C GLY A 15 3.59 6.35 -2.25
N PHE A 16 3.86 7.45 -2.97
CA PHE A 16 2.99 8.63 -2.97
C PHE A 16 1.60 8.30 -3.54
N ILE A 17 1.53 7.63 -4.69
CA ILE A 17 0.24 7.28 -5.33
C ILE A 17 -0.52 6.21 -4.52
N SER A 18 0.21 5.27 -3.90
CA SER A 18 -0.38 4.32 -2.97
C SER A 18 -0.97 5.04 -1.75
N GLY A 19 -0.24 6.01 -1.18
CA GLY A 19 -0.69 6.80 -0.03
C GLY A 19 -1.90 7.70 -0.31
N THR A 20 -2.00 8.30 -1.51
CA THR A 20 -3.21 9.05 -1.90
C THR A 20 -4.41 8.14 -2.09
N THR A 21 -4.19 6.93 -2.62
CA THR A 21 -5.22 5.90 -2.72
C THR A 21 -5.68 5.46 -1.33
N ASP A 22 -4.74 5.17 -0.44
CA ASP A 22 -5.00 4.77 0.95
C ASP A 22 -5.86 5.79 1.69
N PHE A 23 -5.52 7.07 1.55
CA PHE A 23 -6.30 8.17 2.11
C PHE A 23 -7.72 8.25 1.52
N THR A 24 -7.85 8.11 0.19
CA THR A 24 -9.16 8.17 -0.49
C THR A 24 -10.07 7.03 -0.03
N PHE A 25 -9.55 5.80 0.02
CA PHE A 25 -10.33 4.65 0.50
C PHE A 25 -10.60 4.72 2.00
N SER A 26 -9.70 5.32 2.78
CA SER A 26 -9.93 5.58 4.21
C SER A 26 -11.09 6.56 4.41
N ILE A 27 -11.13 7.66 3.64
CA ILE A 27 -12.25 8.61 3.64
C ILE A 27 -13.55 7.91 3.23
N ILE A 28 -13.57 7.18 2.11
CA ILE A 28 -14.77 6.48 1.64
C ILE A 28 -15.31 5.51 2.70
N ASN A 29 -14.42 4.83 3.43
CA ASN A 29 -14.82 3.98 4.54
C ASN A 29 -15.39 4.78 5.72
N ILE A 30 -14.75 5.89 6.09
CA ILE A 30 -15.19 6.78 7.18
C ILE A 30 -16.59 7.39 6.89
N PHE A 31 -16.88 7.71 5.63
CA PHE A 31 -18.15 8.30 5.20
C PHE A 31 -19.26 7.30 4.86
N GLY A 32 -19.11 6.02 5.22
CA GLY A 32 -20.26 5.15 5.45
C GLY A 32 -20.63 4.14 4.37
N ILE A 33 -19.68 3.65 3.56
CA ILE A 33 -19.93 2.40 2.81
C ILE A 33 -19.81 1.17 3.73
N PHE A 34 -18.93 1.23 4.75
CA PHE A 34 -18.70 0.08 5.65
C PHE A 34 -19.00 0.34 7.13
N LEU A 35 -18.78 1.55 7.70
CA LEU A 35 -19.31 2.00 9.00
C LEU A 35 -19.05 3.51 9.22
N PRO A 36 -20.03 4.30 9.67
CA PRO A 36 -19.78 5.68 10.07
C PRO A 36 -19.01 5.71 11.40
N ILE A 37 -17.73 6.07 11.35
CA ILE A 37 -16.90 6.31 12.54
C ILE A 37 -16.76 7.82 12.71
N VAL A 38 -16.90 8.30 13.95
CA VAL A 38 -16.62 9.69 14.28
C VAL A 38 -15.10 9.90 14.20
N LEU A 39 -14.66 10.76 13.28
CA LEU A 39 -13.27 11.21 13.18
C LEU A 39 -12.89 11.92 14.48
N THR A 40 -12.04 11.29 15.29
CA THR A 40 -11.35 11.96 16.41
C THR A 40 -10.07 12.66 15.96
N VAL A 41 -9.68 12.48 14.69
CA VAL A 41 -8.42 12.96 14.12
C VAL A 41 -8.73 13.95 13.00
N ASP A 42 -7.95 15.02 12.91
CA ASP A 42 -8.01 15.98 11.81
C ASP A 42 -7.72 15.29 10.46
N ILE A 43 -8.57 15.58 9.46
CA ILE A 43 -8.48 15.05 8.09
C ILE A 43 -7.14 15.42 7.45
N GLN A 44 -6.61 16.62 7.74
CA GLN A 44 -5.31 17.05 7.21
C GLN A 44 -4.17 16.18 7.77
N MET A 45 -4.20 15.91 9.08
CA MET A 45 -3.22 15.05 9.74
C MET A 45 -3.30 13.60 9.20
N LEU A 46 -4.51 13.09 8.95
CA LEU A 46 -4.70 11.77 8.36
C LEU A 46 -4.09 11.67 6.94
N ALA A 47 -4.30 12.69 6.11
CA ALA A 47 -3.72 12.75 4.75
C ALA A 47 -2.19 12.74 4.79
N ILE A 48 -1.61 13.61 5.62
CA ILE A 48 -0.15 13.74 5.77
C ILE A 48 0.45 12.42 6.24
N TYR A 49 -0.14 11.80 7.27
CA TYR A 49 0.35 10.54 7.81
C TYR A 49 0.33 9.42 6.76
N SER A 50 -0.77 9.29 6.01
CA SER A 50 -0.94 8.23 5.00
C SER A 50 0.07 8.38 3.87
N ILE A 51 0.25 9.60 3.34
CA ILE A 51 1.15 9.87 2.22
C ILE A 51 2.62 9.71 2.63
N ILE A 52 3.04 10.26 3.78
CA ILE A 52 4.43 10.18 4.23
C ILE A 52 4.79 8.73 4.53
N THR A 53 3.94 8.02 5.28
CA THR A 53 4.19 6.63 5.66
C THR A 53 4.27 5.74 4.42
N ALA A 54 3.32 5.86 3.49
CA ALA A 54 3.34 5.10 2.24
C ALA A 54 4.55 5.43 1.37
N SER A 55 5.00 6.69 1.34
CA SER A 55 6.19 7.10 0.59
C SER A 55 7.48 6.50 1.15
N LEU A 56 7.65 6.51 2.48
CA LEU A 56 8.81 5.92 3.15
C LEU A 56 8.86 4.41 2.97
N TRP A 57 7.73 3.73 3.20
CA TRP A 57 7.62 2.29 2.98
C TRP A 57 7.75 1.92 1.51
N GLY A 58 7.30 2.78 0.61
CA GLY A 58 7.43 2.61 -0.84
C GLY A 58 8.88 2.40 -1.28
N ILE A 59 9.85 3.08 -0.67
CA ILE A 59 11.27 2.88 -0.97
C ILE A 59 11.73 1.46 -0.58
N VAL A 60 11.33 1.01 0.62
CA VAL A 60 11.66 -0.33 1.13
C VAL A 60 11.06 -1.42 0.24
N TRP A 61 9.81 -1.24 -0.18
CA TRP A 61 9.12 -2.19 -1.05
C TRP A 61 9.71 -2.24 -2.47
N VAL A 62 10.15 -1.12 -3.05
CA VAL A 62 10.86 -1.14 -4.34
C VAL A 62 12.23 -1.81 -4.23
N LEU A 63 12.95 -1.60 -3.12
CA LEU A 63 14.18 -2.34 -2.84
C LEU A 63 13.92 -3.85 -2.85
N LEU A 64 12.92 -4.30 -2.11
CA LEU A 64 12.53 -5.71 -2.09
C LEU A 64 12.08 -6.21 -3.47
N TYR A 65 11.35 -5.40 -4.23
CA TYR A 65 10.96 -5.74 -5.60
C TYR A 65 12.18 -5.98 -6.50
N ALA A 66 13.18 -5.11 -6.41
CA ALA A 66 14.41 -5.23 -7.18
C ALA A 66 15.21 -6.48 -6.78
N PHE A 67 15.26 -6.83 -5.49
CA PHE A 67 15.93 -8.03 -5.00
C PHE A 67 15.24 -9.33 -5.43
N PHE A 68 13.91 -9.35 -5.40
CA PHE A 68 13.12 -10.55 -5.75
C PHE A 68 12.63 -10.56 -7.19
N TYR A 69 13.10 -9.64 -8.03
CA TYR A 69 12.58 -9.42 -9.38
C TYR A 69 12.52 -10.69 -10.24
N ASP A 70 13.56 -11.52 -10.15
CA ASP A 70 13.68 -12.76 -10.94
C ASP A 70 12.80 -13.90 -10.42
N HIS A 71 12.37 -13.82 -9.15
CA HIS A 71 11.59 -14.88 -8.49
C HIS A 71 10.08 -14.62 -8.54
N ILE A 72 9.65 -13.42 -8.92
CA ILE A 72 8.23 -13.07 -8.98
C ILE A 72 7.65 -13.59 -10.30
N PRO A 73 6.60 -14.44 -10.26
CA PRO A 73 5.99 -14.97 -11.46
C PRO A 73 5.34 -13.87 -12.30
N GLY A 74 5.31 -14.06 -13.62
CA GLY A 74 4.66 -13.14 -14.57
C GLY A 74 5.63 -12.29 -15.40
N LYS A 75 5.07 -11.45 -16.28
CA LYS A 75 5.79 -10.54 -17.17
C LYS A 75 5.16 -9.14 -17.15
N GLY A 76 6.00 -8.10 -17.22
CA GLY A 76 5.57 -6.70 -17.20
C GLY A 76 4.67 -6.37 -16.00
N VAL A 77 3.50 -5.77 -16.27
CA VAL A 77 2.55 -5.28 -15.25
C VAL A 77 2.03 -6.40 -14.34
N SER A 78 1.84 -7.61 -14.86
CA SER A 78 1.36 -8.75 -14.06
C SER A 78 2.32 -9.11 -12.93
N ARG A 79 3.64 -8.94 -13.14
CA ARG A 79 4.67 -9.20 -12.13
C ARG A 79 4.56 -8.23 -10.96
N GLY A 80 4.37 -6.95 -11.25
CA GLY A 80 4.13 -5.94 -10.23
C GLY A 80 2.86 -6.22 -9.42
N LEU A 81 1.79 -6.68 -10.07
CA LEU A 81 0.56 -7.08 -9.38
C LEU A 81 0.77 -8.26 -8.43
N PHE A 82 1.47 -9.32 -8.85
CA PHE A 82 1.80 -10.45 -7.97
C PHE A 82 2.60 -10.01 -6.75
N PHE A 83 3.59 -9.13 -6.97
CA PHE A 83 4.36 -8.58 -5.86
C PHE A 83 3.53 -7.73 -4.90
N GLY A 84 2.66 -6.86 -5.43
CA GLY A 84 1.73 -6.07 -4.61
C GLY A 84 0.84 -6.95 -3.75
N LEU A 85 0.28 -8.04 -4.32
CA LEU A 85 -0.52 -9.01 -3.58
C LEU A 85 0.28 -9.77 -2.51
N ILE A 86 1.54 -10.12 -2.79
CA ILE A 86 2.43 -10.76 -1.79
C ILE A 86 2.69 -9.79 -0.62
N ILE A 87 3.02 -8.52 -0.90
CA ILE A 87 3.22 -7.52 0.15
C ILE A 87 1.94 -7.32 0.95
N TRP A 88 0.79 -7.26 0.29
CA TRP A 88 -0.50 -7.11 0.97
C TRP A 88 -0.79 -8.27 1.94
N ILE A 89 -0.35 -9.49 1.63
CA ILE A 89 -0.47 -10.65 2.54
C ILE A 89 0.56 -10.63 3.67
N ILE A 90 1.68 -9.92 3.54
CA ILE A 90 2.76 -9.98 4.54
C ILE A 90 2.73 -8.76 5.46
N ALA A 91 2.69 -7.56 4.90
CA ALA A 91 2.94 -6.32 5.64
C ALA A 91 1.82 -5.95 6.62
N PRO A 92 0.55 -5.86 6.21
CA PRO A 92 -0.53 -5.41 7.09
C PRO A 92 -1.18 -6.54 7.92
N THR A 93 -0.83 -7.80 7.67
CA THR A 93 -1.45 -8.99 8.29
C THR A 93 -1.29 -9.04 9.80
N SER A 94 -0.15 -8.58 10.32
CA SER A 94 0.04 -8.42 11.77
C SER A 94 -0.96 -7.45 12.38
N ASN A 95 -1.26 -6.35 11.69
CA ASN A 95 -2.19 -5.33 12.19
C ASN A 95 -3.63 -5.85 12.26
N TRP A 96 -4.08 -6.60 11.25
CA TRP A 96 -5.45 -7.11 11.24
C TRP A 96 -5.64 -8.30 12.18
N ILE A 97 -4.63 -9.18 12.31
CA ILE A 97 -4.68 -10.29 13.26
C ILE A 97 -4.75 -9.74 14.69
N ILE A 98 -3.92 -8.76 15.04
CA ILE A 98 -3.96 -8.12 16.37
C ILE A 98 -5.30 -7.43 16.58
N SER A 99 -5.78 -6.67 15.59
CA SER A 99 -7.08 -5.98 15.68
C SER A 99 -8.23 -6.97 15.87
N ALA A 100 -8.23 -8.09 15.14
CA ALA A 100 -9.23 -9.15 15.28
C ALA A 100 -9.12 -9.84 16.65
N ALA A 101 -7.91 -10.12 17.14
CA ALA A 101 -7.67 -10.73 18.45
C ALA A 101 -8.16 -9.85 19.61
N CYS A 102 -8.07 -8.53 19.46
CA CYS A 102 -8.58 -7.54 20.42
C CYS A 102 -10.10 -7.26 20.28
N GLY A 103 -10.81 -7.99 19.41
CA GLY A 103 -12.26 -7.84 19.19
C GLY A 103 -12.66 -6.72 18.22
N TYR A 104 -11.69 -6.02 17.60
CA TYR A 104 -11.93 -4.97 16.62
C TYR A 104 -12.07 -5.54 15.19
N TYR A 105 -12.99 -6.50 15.01
CA TYR A 105 -13.19 -7.20 13.74
C TYR A 105 -13.53 -6.27 12.56
N LEU A 106 -14.32 -5.22 12.81
CA LEU A 106 -14.73 -4.27 11.78
C LEU A 106 -13.56 -3.42 11.28
N TRP A 107 -12.68 -3.00 12.19
CA TRP A 107 -11.43 -2.31 11.85
C TRP A 107 -10.46 -3.21 11.08
N ALA A 108 -10.37 -4.49 11.46
CA ALA A 108 -9.55 -5.46 10.76
C ALA A 108 -10.01 -5.65 9.30
N ILE A 109 -11.32 -5.76 9.06
CA ILE A 109 -11.87 -5.88 7.70
C ILE A 109 -11.62 -4.61 6.88
N GLN A 110 -11.88 -3.44 7.47
CA GLN A 110 -11.69 -2.15 6.79
C GLN A 110 -10.23 -1.98 6.37
N THR A 111 -9.31 -2.16 7.31
CA THR A 111 -7.87 -2.01 7.04
C THR A 111 -7.39 -3.04 6.01
N ALA A 112 -7.94 -4.26 6.00
CA ALA A 112 -7.67 -5.26 4.98
C ALA A 112 -8.10 -4.82 3.57
N ILE A 113 -9.32 -4.28 3.44
CA ILE A 113 -9.85 -3.83 2.15
C ILE A 113 -9.11 -2.59 1.65
N VAL A 114 -8.86 -1.59 2.50
CA VAL A 114 -8.18 -0.35 2.12
C VAL A 114 -6.78 -0.65 1.59
N THR A 115 -6.01 -1.44 2.34
CA THR A 115 -4.65 -1.83 1.95
C THR A 115 -4.61 -2.76 0.74
N PHE A 116 -5.68 -3.53 0.48
CA PHE A 116 -5.77 -4.36 -0.74
C PHE A 116 -5.77 -3.48 -1.98
N PHE A 117 -6.58 -2.42 -1.97
CA PHE A 117 -6.63 -1.49 -3.09
C PHE A 117 -5.37 -0.61 -3.16
N SER A 118 -4.89 -0.08 -2.03
CA SER A 118 -3.75 0.85 -2.03
C SER A 118 -2.41 0.16 -2.29
N ILE A 119 -2.10 -0.94 -1.60
CA ILE A 119 -0.82 -1.65 -1.68
C ILE A 119 -0.91 -2.83 -2.65
N GLY A 120 -1.96 -3.66 -2.54
CA GLY A 120 -2.12 -4.85 -3.38
C GLY A 120 -2.21 -4.52 -4.86
N ILE A 121 -3.12 -3.61 -5.19
CA ILE A 121 -3.43 -3.25 -6.57
C ILE A 121 -2.61 -2.04 -7.03
N VAL A 122 -2.81 -0.87 -6.43
CA VAL A 122 -2.26 0.38 -6.98
C VAL A 122 -0.73 0.39 -6.94
N TYR A 123 -0.13 0.09 -5.79
CA TYR A 123 1.33 0.05 -5.66
C TYR A 123 1.95 -1.02 -6.58
N GLY A 124 1.39 -2.23 -6.61
CA GLY A 124 1.84 -3.31 -7.48
C GLY A 124 1.77 -2.97 -8.97
N LEU A 125 0.67 -2.36 -9.42
CA LEU A 125 0.51 -1.93 -10.82
C LEU A 125 1.53 -0.86 -11.22
N ILE A 126 1.80 0.12 -10.37
CA ILE A 126 2.76 1.20 -10.64
C ILE A 126 4.18 0.63 -10.76
N LEU A 127 4.56 -0.26 -9.84
CA LEU A 127 5.82 -0.97 -9.90
C LEU A 127 5.98 -1.77 -11.20
N GLY A 128 4.96 -2.55 -11.55
CA GLY A 128 4.94 -3.34 -12.78
C GLY A 128 4.95 -2.50 -14.06
N TYR A 129 4.44 -1.26 -14.00
CA TYR A 129 4.51 -0.30 -15.11
C TYR A 129 5.89 0.34 -15.24
N ILE A 130 6.52 0.71 -14.14
CA ILE A 130 7.84 1.39 -14.14
C ILE A 130 8.98 0.43 -14.49
N TYR A 131 8.91 -0.81 -14.00
CA TYR A 131 9.87 -1.86 -14.29
C TYR A 131 9.48 -2.72 -15.50
N LYS A 132 8.60 -2.21 -16.36
CA LYS A 132 8.15 -2.93 -17.55
C LYS A 132 9.30 -3.02 -18.56
N GLU A 133 10.14 -4.02 -18.37
CA GLU A 133 10.95 -4.63 -19.43
C GLU A 133 10.11 -5.68 -20.18
#